data_AF-A0A0W0XWE4-F1
#
_entry.id   AF-A0A0W0XWE4-F1
#
_cell.length_a   1.000
_cell.length_b   1.000
_cell.length_c   1.000
_cell.angle_alpha   90.00
_cell.angle_beta   90.00
_cell.angle_gamma   90.00
#
_symmetry.space_group_name_H-M   'P 1'
#
loop_
_entity.id
_entity.type
_entity.pdbx_description
1 polymer ?
#
loop_
_entity_poly.entity_id
_entity_poly.type
_entity_poly.pdbx_seq_one_letter_code
_entity_poly.pdbx_strand_id
1 'polypeptide(L)'
;MPLTRLKFVELCAEAIAATREKVTPGNQLSGYLKFHKENKNYYVDDVLRPGKREIPSDDPVQIHDLIEHTGLGYCHELAQHLIVELGWRIEQAGGVAKISLVQSVKADHVYLEVRIYLAKERMLSMWEVDAWEPRIIDISKRPDGTVKNKEALAYGYRVKLHHSFFSDTIDYTKKFTFTKIPSAKEGAPEGSCTPKHQVLEKHKDIYSDFSLQEAIEDKKVPLPGKVHYLQQISLWQKAPSEQAPSATHHKKMRLA
;
A
#
# COMPACT_ATOMS: atom_id res chain seq x y z
N MET A 1 -14.29 -10.41 14.30
CA MET A 1 -14.39 -9.26 15.24
C MET A 1 -13.68 -8.08 14.60
N PRO A 2 -14.07 -6.83 14.89
CA PRO A 2 -13.33 -5.66 14.40
C PRO A 2 -11.86 -5.74 14.80
N LEU A 3 -10.96 -5.36 13.90
CA LEU A 3 -9.51 -5.35 14.17
C LEU A 3 -9.18 -4.23 15.15
N THR A 4 -8.23 -4.46 16.06
CA THR A 4 -7.67 -3.34 16.83
C THR A 4 -6.83 -2.44 15.92
N ARG A 5 -6.67 -1.17 16.27
CA ARG A 5 -5.77 -0.25 15.53
C ARG A 5 -4.36 -0.81 15.41
N LEU A 6 -3.83 -1.38 16.50
CA LEU A 6 -2.50 -2.00 16.49
C LEU A 6 -2.44 -3.14 15.46
N LYS A 7 -3.39 -4.07 15.50
CA LYS A 7 -3.39 -5.19 14.56
C LYS A 7 -3.54 -4.72 13.13
N PHE A 8 -4.38 -3.72 12.85
CA PHE A 8 -4.50 -3.16 11.52
C PHE A 8 -3.18 -2.58 10.99
N VAL A 9 -2.44 -1.83 11.82
CA VAL A 9 -1.14 -1.27 11.44
C VAL A 9 -0.10 -2.36 11.19
N GLU A 10 -0.08 -3.42 12.00
CA GLU A 10 0.79 -4.59 11.78
C GLU A 10 0.51 -5.24 10.42
N LEU A 11 -0.77 -5.48 10.09
CA LEU A 11 -1.14 -6.07 8.80
C LEU A 11 -0.75 -5.17 7.61
N CYS A 12 -0.86 -3.85 7.77
CA CYS A 12 -0.40 -2.90 6.75
C CYS A 12 1.12 -2.98 6.56
N ALA A 13 1.89 -3.02 7.65
CA ALA A 13 3.34 -3.11 7.59
C ALA A 13 3.80 -4.44 6.94
N GLU A 14 3.16 -5.55 7.30
CA GLU A 14 3.41 -6.86 6.69
C GLU A 14 3.09 -6.88 5.19
N ALA A 15 1.98 -6.26 4.78
CA ALA A 15 1.59 -6.16 3.37
C ALA A 15 2.56 -5.29 2.55
N ILE A 16 3.01 -4.16 3.12
CA ILE A 16 4.02 -3.30 2.49
C ILE A 16 5.34 -4.05 2.33
N ALA A 17 5.80 -4.73 3.39
CA ALA A 17 7.04 -5.49 3.35
C ALA A 17 6.99 -6.58 2.27
N ALA A 18 5.91 -7.40 2.25
CA ALA A 18 5.73 -8.44 1.23
C ALA A 18 5.67 -7.87 -0.20
N THR A 19 4.99 -6.74 -0.39
CA THR A 19 4.93 -6.07 -1.69
C THR A 19 6.33 -5.64 -2.16
N ARG A 20 7.15 -5.06 -1.28
CA ARG A 20 8.51 -4.60 -1.63
C ARG A 20 9.51 -5.74 -1.81
N GLU A 21 9.27 -6.89 -1.19
CA GLU A 21 10.06 -8.10 -1.42
C GLU A 21 9.81 -8.67 -2.82
N LYS A 22 8.55 -8.67 -3.27
CA LYS A 22 8.13 -9.25 -4.55
C LYS A 22 8.24 -8.30 -5.74
N VAL A 23 8.00 -7.01 -5.52
CA VAL A 23 7.91 -5.99 -6.57
C VAL A 23 8.94 -4.91 -6.32
N THR A 24 9.91 -4.80 -7.20
CA THR A 24 10.93 -3.74 -7.09
C THR A 24 10.41 -2.43 -7.69
N PRO A 25 10.44 -1.32 -6.92
CA PRO A 25 10.04 0.01 -7.40
C PRO A 25 10.90 0.46 -8.58
N GLY A 26 10.28 0.88 -9.68
CA GLY A 26 11.00 1.14 -10.93
C GLY A 26 11.96 2.33 -10.96
N ASN A 27 11.81 3.28 -10.05
CA ASN A 27 12.56 4.54 -10.06
C ASN A 27 13.19 4.87 -8.69
N GLN A 28 13.36 3.89 -7.80
CA GLN A 28 14.13 4.01 -6.55
C GLN A 28 15.54 3.44 -6.77
N LEU A 29 16.52 3.64 -5.88
CA LEU A 29 17.89 3.14 -6.11
C LEU A 29 17.97 1.62 -6.24
N SER A 30 17.10 0.88 -5.58
CA SER A 30 16.95 -0.57 -5.59
C SER A 30 16.37 -0.99 -6.91
N GLY A 31 15.40 -0.20 -7.39
CA GLY A 31 15.04 -0.06 -8.79
C GLY A 31 16.29 0.14 -9.64
N TYR A 32 16.87 1.32 -9.70
CA TYR A 32 18.06 1.67 -10.46
C TYR A 32 19.19 0.60 -10.48
N LEU A 33 19.57 0.01 -9.34
CA LEU A 33 20.60 -1.02 -9.23
C LEU A 33 20.16 -2.37 -9.82
N LYS A 34 18.88 -2.73 -9.66
CA LYS A 34 18.26 -3.90 -10.28
C LYS A 34 18.00 -3.63 -11.76
N PHE A 35 17.36 -2.52 -12.11
CA PHE A 35 17.06 -2.03 -13.45
C PHE A 35 18.28 -1.88 -14.36
N HIS A 36 19.39 -1.32 -13.90
CA HIS A 36 20.60 -1.26 -14.74
C HIS A 36 21.29 -2.62 -14.94
N LYS A 37 20.97 -3.62 -14.10
CA LYS A 37 21.38 -5.02 -14.29
C LYS A 37 20.32 -5.87 -14.97
N GLU A 38 19.04 -5.49 -14.95
CA GLU A 38 17.88 -6.36 -15.22
C GLU A 38 16.79 -5.78 -16.10
N ASN A 39 16.96 -4.57 -16.63
CA ASN A 39 15.97 -4.05 -17.53
C ASN A 39 16.51 -3.12 -18.61
N LYS A 40 16.03 -3.36 -19.83
CA LYS A 40 15.99 -2.32 -20.86
C LYS A 40 14.96 -1.28 -20.42
N ASN A 41 15.27 0.01 -20.63
CA ASN A 41 14.58 1.20 -20.11
C ASN A 41 13.05 1.35 -20.36
N TYR A 42 12.33 0.31 -20.80
CA TYR A 42 10.94 0.41 -21.24
C TYR A 42 10.06 -0.78 -20.87
N TYR A 43 10.54 -1.82 -20.18
CA TYR A 43 9.75 -3.04 -19.93
C TYR A 43 8.41 -2.77 -19.21
N VAL A 44 8.38 -1.83 -18.25
CA VAL A 44 7.12 -1.47 -17.58
C VAL A 44 6.11 -0.92 -18.58
N ASP A 45 6.56 -0.10 -19.53
CA ASP A 45 5.72 0.56 -20.54
C ASP A 45 5.41 -0.32 -21.77
N ASP A 46 6.34 -1.20 -22.15
CA ASP A 46 6.27 -2.00 -23.37
C ASP A 46 5.73 -3.41 -23.15
N VAL A 47 5.82 -3.93 -21.91
CA VAL A 47 5.44 -5.31 -21.59
C VAL A 47 4.38 -5.35 -20.49
N LEU A 48 4.68 -4.81 -19.31
CA LEU A 48 3.78 -4.91 -18.15
C LEU A 48 2.48 -4.14 -18.35
N ARG A 49 2.54 -2.84 -18.67
CA ARG A 49 1.35 -2.00 -18.85
C ARG A 49 0.46 -2.47 -20.01
N PRO A 50 0.99 -2.85 -21.19
CA PRO A 50 0.18 -3.45 -22.25
C PRO A 50 -0.49 -4.75 -21.81
N GLY A 51 0.24 -5.69 -21.19
CA GLY A 51 -0.34 -6.92 -20.68
C GLY A 51 -1.41 -6.69 -19.61
N LYS A 52 -1.21 -5.69 -18.75
CA LYS A 52 -2.20 -5.28 -17.74
C LYS A 52 -3.49 -4.73 -18.35
N ARG A 53 -3.43 -4.04 -19.50
CA ARG A 53 -4.62 -3.49 -20.19
C ARG A 53 -5.52 -4.59 -20.76
N GLU A 54 -5.00 -5.79 -20.96
CA GLU A 54 -5.80 -6.95 -21.39
C GLU A 54 -6.57 -7.59 -20.22
N ILE A 55 -6.21 -7.26 -18.98
CA ILE A 55 -6.87 -7.76 -17.77
C ILE A 55 -8.01 -6.80 -17.39
N PRO A 56 -9.22 -7.32 -17.11
CA PRO A 56 -10.30 -6.50 -16.57
C PRO A 56 -9.89 -5.76 -15.30
N SER A 57 -10.18 -4.46 -15.23
CA SER A 57 -9.77 -3.62 -14.09
C SER A 57 -10.40 -4.03 -12.75
N ASP A 58 -11.46 -4.82 -12.79
CA ASP A 58 -12.18 -5.38 -11.65
C ASP A 58 -11.69 -6.78 -11.23
N ASP A 59 -10.64 -7.32 -11.87
CA ASP A 59 -9.93 -8.52 -11.43
C ASP A 59 -8.60 -8.16 -10.74
N PRO A 60 -8.64 -7.77 -9.45
CA PRO A 60 -7.43 -7.37 -8.73
C PRO A 60 -6.44 -8.51 -8.55
N VAL A 61 -6.90 -9.78 -8.55
CA VAL A 61 -6.03 -10.95 -8.34
C VAL A 61 -5.21 -11.24 -9.59
N GLN A 62 -5.81 -11.19 -10.78
CA GLN A 62 -5.06 -11.39 -12.02
C GLN A 62 -4.04 -10.26 -12.25
N ILE A 63 -4.40 -9.01 -11.92
CA ILE A 63 -3.47 -7.87 -11.98
C ILE A 63 -2.32 -8.07 -10.99
N HIS A 64 -2.62 -8.48 -9.76
CA HIS A 64 -1.63 -8.79 -8.73
C HIS A 64 -0.62 -9.85 -9.22
N ASP A 65 -1.11 -10.99 -9.70
CA ASP A 65 -0.25 -12.10 -10.13
C ASP A 65 0.59 -11.73 -11.35
N LEU A 66 0.08 -10.86 -12.24
CA LEU A 66 0.87 -10.33 -13.35
C LEU A 66 2.03 -9.47 -12.84
N ILE A 67 1.74 -8.55 -11.91
CA ILE A 67 2.76 -7.67 -11.35
C ILE A 67 3.81 -8.49 -10.60
N GLU A 68 3.40 -9.47 -9.79
CA GLU A 68 4.31 -10.39 -9.09
C GLU A 68 5.16 -11.21 -10.08
N HIS A 69 4.57 -11.73 -11.16
CA HIS A 69 5.29 -12.44 -12.22
C HIS A 69 6.36 -11.60 -12.91
N THR A 70 6.09 -10.30 -13.09
CA THR A 70 7.09 -9.38 -13.66
C THR A 70 8.11 -8.91 -12.64
N GLY A 71 7.76 -8.92 -11.35
CA GLY A 71 8.62 -8.51 -10.25
C GLY A 71 8.95 -7.02 -10.20
N LEU A 72 8.28 -6.19 -11.01
CA LEU A 72 8.60 -4.77 -11.22
C LEU A 72 7.34 -3.92 -11.34
N GLY A 73 7.44 -2.64 -10.95
CA GLY A 73 6.33 -1.72 -11.14
C GLY A 73 6.66 -0.29 -10.72
N TYR A 74 5.82 0.67 -11.13
CA TYR A 74 5.82 2.01 -10.57
C TYR A 74 4.81 2.13 -9.41
N CYS A 75 4.64 3.32 -8.84
CA CYS A 75 3.74 3.55 -7.70
C CYS A 75 2.33 2.98 -7.93
N HIS A 76 1.80 3.10 -9.15
CA HIS A 76 0.49 2.55 -9.52
C HIS A 76 0.47 1.01 -9.44
N GLU A 77 1.46 0.33 -10.00
CA GLU A 77 1.55 -1.14 -9.95
C GLU A 77 1.80 -1.63 -8.52
N LEU A 78 2.68 -0.98 -7.75
CA LEU A 78 2.87 -1.33 -6.35
C LEU A 78 1.59 -1.15 -5.53
N ALA A 79 0.84 -0.08 -5.76
CA ALA A 79 -0.44 0.13 -5.09
C ALA A 79 -1.47 -0.94 -5.49
N GLN A 80 -1.54 -1.33 -6.78
CA GLN A 80 -2.43 -2.42 -7.23
C GLN A 80 -2.07 -3.77 -6.60
N HIS A 81 -0.77 -4.11 -6.54
CA HIS A 81 -0.30 -5.30 -5.85
C HIS A 81 -0.65 -5.26 -4.35
N LEU A 82 -0.42 -4.12 -3.71
CA LEU A 82 -0.71 -3.92 -2.28
C LEU A 82 -2.19 -4.12 -1.92
N ILE A 83 -3.14 -3.88 -2.83
CA ILE A 83 -4.58 -4.10 -2.59
C ILE A 83 -4.83 -5.54 -2.17
N VAL A 84 -4.28 -6.50 -2.93
CA VAL A 84 -4.51 -7.94 -2.71
C VAL A 84 -3.77 -8.41 -1.47
N GLU A 85 -2.49 -8.01 -1.32
CA GLU A 85 -1.67 -8.36 -0.15
C GLU A 85 -2.30 -7.87 1.17
N LEU A 86 -2.81 -6.64 1.19
CA LEU A 86 -3.48 -6.07 2.36
C LEU A 86 -4.87 -6.65 2.58
N GLY A 87 -5.67 -6.77 1.50
CA GLY A 87 -7.01 -7.31 1.54
C GLY A 87 -7.05 -8.73 2.13
N TRP A 88 -6.15 -9.61 1.64
CA TRP A 88 -6.02 -10.97 2.12
C TRP A 88 -5.71 -11.02 3.61
N ARG A 89 -4.73 -10.24 4.06
CA ARG A 89 -4.33 -10.16 5.48
C ARG A 89 -5.45 -9.66 6.39
N ILE A 90 -6.19 -8.64 5.96
CA ILE A 90 -7.35 -8.12 6.70
C ILE A 90 -8.44 -9.19 6.82
N GLU A 91 -8.75 -9.90 5.73
CA GLU A 91 -9.76 -10.95 5.75
C GLU A 91 -9.35 -12.14 6.63
N GLN A 92 -8.10 -12.60 6.53
CA GLN A 92 -7.57 -13.68 7.37
C GLN A 92 -7.62 -13.33 8.86
N ALA A 93 -7.41 -12.06 9.21
CA ALA A 93 -7.57 -11.57 10.58
C ALA A 93 -9.05 -11.38 11.01
N GLY A 94 -10.01 -11.73 10.16
CA GLY A 94 -11.45 -11.63 10.40
C GLY A 94 -12.01 -10.21 10.31
N GLY A 95 -11.25 -9.28 9.70
CA GLY A 95 -11.64 -7.90 9.42
C GLY A 95 -12.29 -7.74 8.05
N VAL A 96 -12.90 -6.57 7.82
CA VAL A 96 -13.40 -6.16 6.50
C VAL A 96 -13.04 -4.69 6.30
N ALA A 97 -12.42 -4.36 5.17
CA ALA A 97 -12.06 -2.99 4.80
C ALA A 97 -12.50 -2.68 3.37
N LYS A 98 -12.81 -1.40 3.11
CA LYS A 98 -12.90 -0.87 1.75
C LYS A 98 -11.54 -0.29 1.39
N ILE A 99 -10.87 -0.90 0.42
CA ILE A 99 -9.53 -0.52 -0.03
C ILE A 99 -9.69 0.15 -1.40
N SER A 100 -9.23 1.39 -1.49
CA SER A 100 -9.41 2.22 -2.69
C SER A 100 -8.07 2.63 -3.26
N LEU A 101 -7.87 2.41 -4.56
CA LEU A 101 -6.76 2.95 -5.30
C LEU A 101 -7.02 4.42 -5.59
N VAL A 102 -6.15 5.29 -5.11
CA VAL A 102 -6.32 6.74 -5.22
C VAL A 102 -5.07 7.40 -5.77
N GLN A 103 -5.25 8.42 -6.61
CA GLN A 103 -4.17 9.25 -7.13
C GLN A 103 -4.23 10.64 -6.48
N SER A 104 -3.09 11.15 -6.02
CA SER A 104 -3.02 12.51 -5.52
C SER A 104 -3.30 13.52 -6.64
N VAL A 105 -4.05 14.57 -6.31
CA VAL A 105 -4.26 15.72 -7.22
C VAL A 105 -3.07 16.68 -7.20
N LYS A 106 -2.19 16.59 -6.18
CA LYS A 106 -1.06 17.51 -6.00
C LYS A 106 0.28 16.93 -6.46
N ALA A 107 0.42 15.61 -6.42
CA ALA A 107 1.61 14.89 -6.81
C ALA A 107 1.23 13.78 -7.78
N ASP A 108 2.07 13.49 -8.76
CA ASP A 108 1.86 12.34 -9.65
C ASP A 108 2.22 11.04 -8.91
N HIS A 109 1.34 10.66 -7.99
CA HIS A 109 1.53 9.51 -7.11
C HIS A 109 0.23 8.79 -6.80
N VAL A 110 0.31 7.47 -6.72
CA VAL A 110 -0.81 6.56 -6.49
C VAL A 110 -0.54 5.72 -5.25
N TYR A 111 -1.55 5.64 -4.37
CA TYR A 111 -1.49 4.94 -3.09
C TYR A 111 -2.85 4.37 -2.71
N LEU A 112 -2.97 3.73 -1.55
CA LEU A 112 -4.23 3.18 -1.04
C LEU A 112 -4.88 4.07 0.01
N GLU A 113 -6.16 4.37 -0.20
CA GLU A 113 -7.05 4.85 0.87
C GLU A 113 -7.81 3.63 1.44
N VAL A 114 -7.61 3.34 2.73
CA VAL A 114 -8.24 2.21 3.42
C VAL A 114 -9.25 2.72 4.42
N ARG A 115 -10.51 2.27 4.28
CA ARG A 115 -11.60 2.57 5.21
C ARG A 115 -12.00 1.31 5.97
N ILE A 116 -11.95 1.36 7.29
CA ILE A 116 -12.18 0.20 8.16
C ILE A 116 -12.80 0.59 9.51
N TYR A 117 -13.74 -0.22 10.00
CA TYR A 117 -14.22 -0.12 11.39
C TYR A 117 -13.27 -0.86 12.33
N LEU A 118 -12.59 -0.11 13.18
CA LEU A 118 -11.66 -0.67 14.17
C LEU A 118 -12.35 -0.85 15.53
N ALA A 119 -11.85 -1.81 16.32
CA ALA A 119 -12.36 -2.11 17.64
C ALA A 119 -12.26 -0.88 18.56
N LYS A 120 -13.32 -0.65 19.34
CA LYS A 120 -13.46 0.48 20.27
C LYS A 120 -13.53 1.87 19.58
N GLU A 121 -13.74 1.91 18.26
CA GLU A 121 -14.00 3.14 17.53
C GLU A 121 -15.47 3.27 17.12
N ARG A 122 -16.08 4.43 17.38
CA ARG A 122 -17.46 4.73 16.99
C ARG A 122 -17.60 5.12 15.52
N MET A 123 -16.49 5.54 14.90
CA MET A 123 -16.48 6.10 13.56
C MET A 123 -15.54 5.30 12.66
N LEU A 124 -15.86 5.32 11.38
CA LEU A 124 -15.03 4.74 10.34
C LEU A 124 -13.64 5.38 10.36
N SER A 125 -12.61 4.56 10.47
CA SER A 125 -11.22 5.02 10.36
C SER A 125 -10.83 5.06 8.88
N MET A 126 -10.10 6.09 8.47
CA MET A 126 -9.62 6.27 7.11
C MET A 126 -8.10 6.43 7.13
N TRP A 127 -7.40 5.69 6.28
CA TRP A 127 -5.94 5.59 6.30
C TRP A 127 -5.33 5.73 4.91
N GLU A 128 -4.21 6.44 4.82
CA GLU A 128 -3.29 6.40 3.67
C GLU A 128 -2.27 5.28 3.91
N VAL A 129 -2.18 4.33 2.98
CA VAL A 129 -1.24 3.22 3.02
C VAL A 129 -0.49 3.17 1.69
N ASP A 130 0.83 3.17 1.76
CA ASP A 130 1.69 3.18 0.58
C ASP A 130 2.85 2.19 0.74
N ALA A 131 3.17 1.47 -0.34
CA ALA A 131 4.34 0.58 -0.41
C ALA A 131 5.51 1.18 -1.20
N TRP A 132 5.25 2.22 -1.98
CA TRP A 132 6.25 2.91 -2.79
C TRP A 132 7.16 3.79 -1.92
N GLU A 133 6.56 4.73 -1.19
CA GLU A 133 7.18 5.47 -0.09
C GLU A 133 6.51 5.02 1.21
N PRO A 134 7.01 3.95 1.85
CA PRO A 134 6.33 3.22 2.89
C PRO A 134 5.81 4.10 4.02
N ARG A 135 4.48 4.16 4.15
CA ARG A 135 3.79 4.97 5.17
C ARG A 135 2.44 4.39 5.51
N ILE A 136 1.99 4.65 6.75
CA ILE A 136 0.67 4.27 7.26
C ILE A 136 0.13 5.44 8.09
N ILE A 137 -0.71 6.28 7.48
CA ILE A 137 -1.15 7.55 8.07
C ILE A 137 -2.66 7.52 8.34
N ASP A 138 -3.08 7.76 9.60
CA ASP A 138 -4.50 7.96 9.94
C ASP A 138 -4.95 9.32 9.43
N ILE A 139 -5.81 9.32 8.42
CA ILE A 139 -6.42 10.49 7.77
C ILE A 139 -7.91 10.62 8.07
N SER A 140 -8.39 10.01 9.15
CA SER A 140 -9.79 10.09 9.55
C SER A 140 -10.25 11.55 9.68
N LYS A 141 -11.47 11.84 9.20
CA LYS A 141 -12.08 13.16 9.36
C LYS A 141 -12.52 13.36 10.81
N ARG A 142 -12.11 14.48 11.40
CA ARG A 142 -12.55 14.95 12.71
C ARG A 142 -13.99 15.47 12.64
N PRO A 143 -14.71 15.60 13.78
CA PRO A 143 -16.07 16.13 13.81
C PRO A 143 -16.20 17.55 13.24
N ASP A 144 -15.14 18.36 13.34
CA ASP A 144 -15.06 19.71 12.75
C ASP A 144 -14.79 19.71 11.23
N GLY A 145 -14.72 18.53 10.60
CA GLY A 145 -14.46 18.34 9.18
C GLY A 145 -12.98 18.38 8.79
N THR A 146 -12.06 18.68 9.72
CA THR A 146 -10.62 18.65 9.43
C THR A 146 -10.08 17.22 9.33
N VAL A 147 -8.92 17.05 8.69
CA VAL A 147 -8.29 15.74 8.47
C VAL A 147 -7.20 15.54 9.52
N LYS A 148 -7.16 14.37 10.16
CA LYS A 148 -6.05 14.01 11.05
C LYS A 148 -4.73 13.94 10.29
N ASN A 149 -3.63 14.30 10.98
CA ASN A 149 -2.27 14.21 10.47
C ASN A 149 -2.10 14.83 9.07
N LYS A 150 -2.89 15.87 8.75
CA LYS A 150 -2.91 16.51 7.43
C LYS A 150 -1.54 17.08 7.07
N GLU A 151 -0.81 17.54 8.08
CA GLU A 151 0.57 18.01 8.01
C GLU A 151 1.58 16.94 7.59
N ALA A 152 1.28 15.66 7.81
CA ALA A 152 2.13 14.53 7.43
C ALA A 152 1.85 14.03 6.00
N LEU A 153 0.84 14.56 5.32
CA LEU A 153 0.47 14.15 3.96
C LEU A 153 1.35 14.84 2.92
N ALA A 154 2.48 14.21 2.58
CA ALA A 154 3.39 14.70 1.54
C ALA A 154 2.69 14.91 0.19
N TYR A 155 1.71 14.05 -0.12
CA TYR A 155 0.93 14.12 -1.37
C TYR A 155 -0.33 14.98 -1.25
N GLY A 156 -0.59 15.56 -0.07
CA GLY A 156 -1.86 16.20 0.26
C GLY A 156 -3.04 15.23 0.38
N TYR A 157 -4.22 15.77 0.68
CA TYR A 157 -5.43 14.98 0.99
C TYR A 157 -6.45 14.90 -0.15
N ARG A 158 -6.23 15.65 -1.24
CA ARG A 158 -7.15 15.67 -2.38
C ARG A 158 -6.76 14.55 -3.33
N VAL A 159 -7.72 13.67 -3.60
CA VAL A 159 -7.48 12.47 -4.37
C VAL A 159 -8.50 12.27 -5.48
N LYS A 160 -8.07 11.60 -6.55
CA LYS A 160 -8.93 11.03 -7.59
C LYS A 160 -9.04 9.52 -7.35
N LEU A 161 -10.27 9.04 -7.22
CA LEU A 161 -10.55 7.61 -7.07
C LEU A 161 -10.41 6.90 -8.42
N HIS A 162 -9.67 5.79 -8.44
CA HIS A 162 -9.57 4.90 -9.60
C HIS A 162 -10.46 3.68 -9.44
N HIS A 163 -10.19 2.86 -8.43
CA HIS A 163 -10.91 1.63 -8.15
C HIS A 163 -11.11 1.44 -6.64
N SER A 164 -12.09 0.65 -6.24
CA SER A 164 -12.35 0.34 -4.84
C SER A 164 -12.88 -1.07 -4.71
N PHE A 165 -12.33 -1.81 -3.75
CA PHE A 165 -12.70 -3.19 -3.47
C PHE A 165 -12.99 -3.34 -1.99
N PHE A 166 -13.93 -4.21 -1.66
CA PHE A 166 -14.06 -4.69 -0.29
C PHE A 166 -13.16 -5.90 -0.11
N SER A 167 -12.41 -5.95 0.98
CA SER A 167 -11.45 -7.04 1.23
C SER A 167 -12.14 -8.41 1.21
N ASP A 168 -13.41 -8.52 1.63
CA ASP A 168 -14.19 -9.77 1.65
C ASP A 168 -14.91 -10.10 0.33
N THR A 169 -14.65 -9.33 -0.74
CA THR A 169 -15.24 -9.55 -2.07
C THR A 169 -14.23 -10.05 -3.09
N ILE A 170 -12.95 -10.06 -2.73
CA ILE A 170 -11.86 -10.55 -3.58
C ILE A 170 -11.74 -12.07 -3.36
N ASP A 171 -11.72 -12.83 -4.45
CA ASP A 171 -11.49 -14.28 -4.37
C ASP A 171 -10.00 -14.60 -4.36
N TYR A 172 -9.40 -14.62 -3.17
CA TYR A 172 -7.98 -14.91 -2.97
C TYR A 172 -7.57 -16.36 -3.27
N THR A 173 -8.52 -17.25 -3.59
CA THR A 173 -8.20 -18.63 -3.95
C THR A 173 -7.75 -18.76 -5.40
N LYS A 174 -8.08 -17.78 -6.24
CA LYS A 174 -7.64 -17.71 -7.62
C LYS A 174 -6.13 -17.51 -7.70
N LYS A 175 -5.53 -18.16 -8.69
CA LYS A 175 -4.13 -17.97 -9.07
C LYS A 175 -4.02 -17.99 -10.58
N PHE A 176 -3.24 -17.07 -11.12
CA PHE A 176 -2.98 -16.95 -12.54
C PHE A 176 -1.50 -17.17 -12.82
N THR A 177 -1.21 -17.85 -13.93
CA THR A 177 0.16 -18.10 -14.39
C THR A 177 0.34 -17.50 -15.76
N PHE A 178 1.42 -16.75 -15.96
CA PHE A 178 1.71 -16.07 -17.21
C PHE A 178 2.89 -16.75 -17.91
N THR A 179 2.64 -17.33 -19.08
CA THR A 179 3.69 -18.02 -19.88
C THR A 179 4.11 -17.23 -21.11
N LYS A 180 3.24 -16.34 -21.61
CA LYS A 180 3.49 -15.52 -22.81
C LYS A 180 4.15 -14.18 -22.49
N ILE A 181 4.02 -13.71 -21.26
CA ILE A 181 4.65 -12.46 -20.80
C ILE A 181 6.00 -12.84 -20.23
N PRO A 182 7.12 -12.44 -20.85
CA PRO A 182 8.44 -12.79 -20.34
C PRO A 182 8.66 -12.07 -19.02
N SER A 183 9.15 -12.73 -17.97
CA SER A 183 9.62 -12.03 -16.77
C SER A 183 10.74 -11.05 -17.13
N ALA A 184 10.90 -10.00 -16.32
CA ALA A 184 12.06 -9.12 -16.46
C ALA A 184 13.35 -9.94 -16.36
N LYS A 185 14.32 -9.69 -17.25
CA LYS A 185 15.57 -10.46 -17.32
C LYS A 185 16.77 -9.53 -17.14
N GLU A 186 17.71 -9.99 -16.30
CA GLU A 186 19.09 -9.51 -16.24
C GLU A 186 19.62 -9.19 -17.66
N GLY A 187 19.97 -7.93 -17.92
CA GLY A 187 20.45 -7.42 -19.21
C GLY A 187 21.76 -6.66 -19.07
N ALA A 188 22.59 -6.67 -20.11
CA ALA A 188 23.82 -5.88 -20.13
C ALA A 188 23.48 -4.38 -20.15
N PRO A 189 24.16 -3.54 -19.36
CA PRO A 189 23.87 -2.12 -19.31
C PRO A 189 24.16 -1.44 -20.67
N GLU A 190 23.29 -0.55 -21.13
CA GLU A 190 23.45 0.20 -22.40
C GLU A 190 24.56 1.27 -22.36
N GLY A 191 25.33 1.33 -21.27
CA GLY A 191 26.46 2.22 -21.09
C GLY A 191 27.14 1.97 -19.74
N SER A 192 28.16 2.76 -19.42
CA SER A 192 28.78 2.73 -18.10
C SER A 192 27.72 3.09 -17.05
N CYS A 193 27.31 2.13 -16.22
CA CYS A 193 26.46 2.41 -15.08
C CYS A 193 27.10 3.54 -14.26
N THR A 194 26.30 4.53 -13.85
CA THR A 194 26.79 5.51 -12.88
C THR A 194 27.28 4.72 -11.66
N PRO A 195 28.56 4.85 -11.26
CA PRO A 195 29.10 4.07 -10.15
C PRO A 195 28.22 4.23 -8.92
N LYS A 196 27.95 3.15 -8.18
CA LYS A 196 26.99 3.12 -7.04
C LYS A 196 27.19 4.28 -6.05
N HIS A 197 28.43 4.71 -5.83
CA HIS A 197 28.75 5.86 -4.97
C HIS A 197 28.28 7.21 -5.54
N GLN A 198 28.28 7.39 -6.86
CA GLN A 198 27.88 8.63 -7.55
C GLN A 198 26.36 8.75 -7.79
N VAL A 199 25.63 7.63 -7.77
CA VAL A 199 24.16 7.64 -7.92
C VAL A 199 23.50 8.37 -6.76
N LEU A 200 23.96 8.06 -5.54
CA LEU A 200 23.50 8.68 -4.30
C LEU A 200 23.93 10.15 -4.17
N GLU A 201 25.08 10.53 -4.75
CA GLU A 201 25.57 11.91 -4.72
C GLU A 201 24.84 12.82 -5.72
N LYS A 202 24.54 12.33 -6.93
CA LYS A 202 23.89 13.13 -7.98
C LYS A 202 22.38 13.28 -7.81
N HIS A 203 21.75 12.34 -7.11
CA HIS A 203 20.30 12.25 -7.04
C HIS A 203 19.82 11.86 -5.63
N LYS A 204 20.47 12.43 -4.62
CA LYS A 204 20.25 12.18 -3.19
C LYS A 204 18.78 12.25 -2.77
N ASP A 205 18.01 13.10 -3.45
CA ASP A 205 16.62 13.40 -3.12
C ASP A 205 15.61 12.48 -3.83
N ILE A 206 16.05 11.70 -4.83
CA ILE A 206 15.18 10.95 -5.75
C ILE A 206 15.24 9.44 -5.51
N TYR A 207 16.36 8.92 -4.99
CA TYR A 207 16.61 7.47 -4.97
C TYR A 207 17.02 6.90 -3.59
N SER A 208 16.49 7.37 -2.46
CA SER A 208 16.75 6.65 -1.19
C SER A 208 15.91 5.35 -1.12
N ASP A 209 16.58 4.20 -1.11
CA ASP A 209 15.94 2.88 -0.87
C ASP A 209 15.43 2.70 0.55
N PHE A 210 15.92 3.58 1.42
CA PHE A 210 15.67 3.53 2.83
C PHE A 210 14.28 4.05 3.19
N SER A 211 13.40 4.39 2.25
CA SER A 211 12.12 5.04 2.56
C SER A 211 11.30 4.39 3.69
N LEU A 212 11.30 3.05 3.87
CA LEU A 212 10.70 2.42 5.06
C LEU A 212 11.54 2.62 6.33
N GLN A 213 12.85 2.42 6.25
CA GLN A 213 13.77 2.60 7.37
C GLN A 213 13.89 4.07 7.79
N GLU A 214 14.01 5.00 6.84
CA GLU A 214 13.89 6.45 6.98
C GLU A 214 12.51 6.85 7.50
N ALA A 215 11.40 6.27 7.00
CA ALA A 215 10.09 6.54 7.59
C ALA A 215 9.98 6.00 9.03
N ILE A 216 10.67 4.90 9.35
CA ILE A 216 10.79 4.37 10.72
C ILE A 216 11.66 5.29 11.60
N GLU A 217 12.81 5.75 11.09
CA GLU A 217 13.76 6.65 11.76
C GLU A 217 13.16 8.04 11.99
N ASP A 218 12.43 8.56 10.99
CA ASP A 218 11.63 9.79 11.03
C ASP A 218 10.33 9.64 11.84
N LYS A 219 10.04 8.44 12.37
CA LYS A 219 8.83 8.12 13.15
C LYS A 219 7.52 8.31 12.37
N LYS A 220 7.56 8.31 11.04
CA LYS A 220 6.40 8.32 10.13
C LYS A 220 5.73 6.94 10.04
N VAL A 221 6.49 5.86 10.27
CA VAL A 221 6.01 4.48 10.40
C VAL A 221 6.42 3.95 11.78
N PRO A 222 5.47 3.52 12.64
CA PRO A 222 5.82 2.95 13.93
C PRO A 222 6.52 1.59 13.77
N LEU A 223 7.56 1.35 14.57
CA LEU A 223 8.22 0.05 14.65
C LEU A 223 7.24 -1.04 15.14
N PRO A 224 7.34 -2.28 14.62
CA PRO A 224 6.58 -3.41 15.14
C PRO A 224 6.72 -3.50 16.68
N GLY A 225 5.59 -3.54 17.38
CA GLY A 225 5.56 -3.65 18.85
C GLY A 225 5.87 -2.38 19.66
N LYS A 226 6.30 -1.27 19.04
CA LYS A 226 6.47 0.03 19.73
C LYS A 226 5.39 1.02 19.28
N VAL A 227 4.28 1.04 20.01
CA VAL A 227 3.19 2.02 19.80
C VAL A 227 3.63 3.39 20.33
N HIS A 228 4.14 4.26 19.45
CA HIS A 228 4.41 5.66 19.79
C HIS A 228 3.44 6.61 19.04
N TYR A 229 2.34 6.93 19.72
CA TYR A 229 1.57 8.19 19.79
C TYR A 229 1.28 9.11 18.56
N LEU A 230 1.60 8.77 17.30
CA LEU A 230 1.04 9.47 16.12
C LEU A 230 -0.33 8.92 15.65
N GLN A 231 -0.86 7.95 16.40
CA GLN A 231 -2.04 7.17 16.03
C GLN A 231 -2.98 6.94 17.23
N GLN A 232 -2.95 7.82 18.25
CA GLN A 232 -3.91 7.68 19.35
C GLN A 232 -5.35 7.76 18.83
N ILE A 233 -6.19 6.82 19.29
CA ILE A 233 -7.64 6.92 19.13
C ILE A 233 -8.04 8.27 19.72
N SER A 234 -8.48 9.19 18.86
CA SER A 234 -8.88 10.49 19.33
C SER A 234 -10.05 10.34 20.28
N LEU A 235 -10.14 11.19 21.31
CA LEU A 235 -11.19 11.08 22.33
C LEU A 235 -12.60 11.00 21.71
N TRP A 236 -12.84 11.75 20.62
CA TRP A 236 -14.09 11.75 19.88
C TRP A 236 -14.41 10.44 19.16
N GLN A 237 -13.41 9.59 18.87
CA GLN A 237 -13.61 8.28 18.26
C GLN A 237 -13.87 7.17 19.29
N LYS A 238 -13.55 7.36 20.57
CA LYS A 238 -13.62 6.29 21.57
C LYS A 238 -15.05 5.87 21.86
N ALA A 239 -15.36 4.58 21.67
CA ALA A 239 -16.61 3.97 22.14
C ALA A 239 -16.81 4.21 23.66
N PRO A 240 -18.06 4.29 24.16
CA PRO A 240 -18.29 4.30 25.61
C PRO A 240 -17.75 2.98 26.18
N SER A 241 -17.25 2.98 27.42
CA SER A 241 -16.89 1.73 28.08
C SER A 241 -18.14 0.87 28.23
N GLU A 242 -18.21 -0.24 27.49
CA GLU A 242 -19.28 -1.22 27.65
C GLU A 242 -19.20 -1.81 29.07
N GLN A 243 -20.22 -1.54 29.89
CA GLN A 243 -20.59 -2.51 30.93
C GLN A 243 -21.05 -3.76 30.18
N ALA A 244 -20.43 -4.90 30.47
CA ALA A 244 -20.57 -6.13 29.71
C ALA A 244 -22.05 -6.52 29.47
N PRO A 245 -22.47 -6.68 28.21
CA PRO A 245 -23.69 -7.42 27.89
C PRO A 245 -23.35 -8.80 27.33
N SER A 246 -24.23 -9.74 27.66
CA SER A 246 -24.17 -11.16 27.36
C SER A 246 -24.12 -11.49 25.86
N ALA A 247 -23.56 -12.67 25.59
CA ALA A 247 -23.34 -13.24 24.26
C ALA A 247 -24.58 -13.14 23.35
N THR A 248 -24.47 -12.37 22.27
CA THR A 248 -25.33 -12.50 21.09
C THR A 248 -24.49 -12.45 19.82
N HIS A 249 -24.83 -13.31 18.85
CA HIS A 249 -24.13 -13.47 17.59
C HIS A 249 -24.01 -12.15 16.80
N HIS A 250 -22.79 -11.66 16.60
CA HIS A 250 -22.53 -10.44 15.86
C HIS A 250 -22.48 -10.68 14.34
N LYS A 251 -23.44 -10.10 13.61
CA LYS A 251 -23.38 -9.88 12.16
C LYS A 251 -22.18 -8.97 11.83
N LYS A 252 -21.38 -9.34 10.82
CA LYS A 252 -20.34 -8.46 10.24
C LYS A 252 -21.03 -7.16 9.75
N MET A 253 -20.67 -6.01 10.32
CA MET A 253 -21.16 -4.71 9.83
C MET A 253 -20.49 -4.39 8.49
N ARG A 254 -21.30 -4.32 7.43
CA ARG A 254 -20.85 -3.95 6.08
C ARG A 254 -21.07 -2.44 5.88
N LEU A 255 -20.12 -1.78 5.22
CA LEU A 255 -20.26 -0.39 4.78
C LEU A 255 -21.25 -0.32 3.61
N ALA A 256 -22.03 0.75 3.54
CA ALA A 256 -22.79 1.13 2.34
C ALA A 256 -21.87 1.75 1.28
#